data_AF-A0A1S9M3V9-F1
#
_entry.id   AF-A0A1S9M3V9-F1
#
_cell.length_a   1.000
_cell.length_b   1.000
_cell.length_c   1.000
_cell.angle_alpha   90.00
_cell.angle_beta   90.00
_cell.angle_gamma   90.00
#
_symmetry.space_group_name_H-M   'P 1'
#
loop_
_entity.id
_entity.type
_entity.pdbx_description
1 polymer ?
#
loop_
_entity_poly.entity_id
_entity_poly.type
_entity_poly.pdbx_seq_one_letter_code
_entity_poly.pdbx_strand_id
1 'polypeptide(L)'
;MRIIPYELYPYAPDISLCALRKEFGMYDYCLNKNIKNKAMQPFLDLGRNYFNLSINKWVLEMHQRIHYVNSFHDFYAKNHNYTIVNTNFLVILECCLQWELKRFMPHNKNISWYIIIKSFLSVDNQNNLYDLLSLDMYQYLKNWYCDNFMFSNKQGNLKPKNLDMKKVILFFKKNLF
;
A
#
# COMPACT_ATOMS: atom_id res chain seq x y z
N MET A 1 4.87 3.58 9.45
CA MET A 1 4.71 3.50 7.98
C MET A 1 3.29 3.99 7.71
N ARG A 2 2.63 3.62 6.61
CA ARG A 2 1.16 3.64 6.55
C ARG A 2 0.71 2.19 6.38
N ILE A 3 -0.59 1.93 6.47
CA ILE A 3 -1.13 0.62 6.06
C ILE A 3 -0.68 0.31 4.64
N ILE A 4 -0.23 -0.92 4.45
CA ILE A 4 0.13 -1.47 3.14
C ILE A 4 -1.17 -2.02 2.54
N PRO A 5 -1.46 -1.76 1.25
CA PRO A 5 -2.53 -2.45 0.52
C PRO A 5 -2.43 -3.96 0.72
N TYR A 6 -3.51 -4.64 1.10
CA TYR A 6 -3.43 -6.09 1.39
C TYR A 6 -3.00 -6.89 0.16
N GLU A 7 -3.29 -6.37 -1.02
CA GLU A 7 -2.87 -6.91 -2.32
C GLU A 7 -1.36 -7.03 -2.43
N LEU A 8 -0.61 -6.18 -1.71
CA LEU A 8 0.84 -6.20 -1.69
C LEU A 8 1.42 -7.15 -0.63
N TYR A 9 0.62 -7.73 0.26
CA TYR A 9 1.14 -8.62 1.32
C TYR A 9 1.98 -9.78 0.77
N PRO A 10 1.57 -10.51 -0.30
CA PRO A 10 2.36 -11.58 -0.89
C PRO A 10 3.73 -11.16 -1.43
N TYR A 11 3.93 -9.86 -1.65
CA TYR A 11 5.16 -9.30 -2.20
C TYR A 11 5.95 -8.50 -1.16
N ALA A 12 5.32 -8.06 -0.09
CA ALA A 12 5.89 -7.20 0.93
C ALA A 12 7.08 -7.87 1.64
N PRO A 13 8.24 -7.21 1.82
CA PRO A 13 9.34 -7.78 2.59
C PRO A 13 8.91 -8.09 4.04
N ASP A 14 9.53 -9.10 4.65
CA ASP A 14 9.14 -9.58 5.98
C ASP A 14 9.19 -8.50 7.05
N ILE A 15 10.21 -7.64 7.01
CA ILE A 15 10.32 -6.52 7.95
C ILE A 15 9.11 -5.59 7.89
N SER A 16 8.54 -5.39 6.69
CA SER A 16 7.36 -4.55 6.47
C SER A 16 6.09 -5.26 6.94
N LEU A 17 5.94 -6.56 6.66
CA LEU A 17 4.79 -7.35 7.14
C LEU A 17 4.76 -7.45 8.67
N CYS A 18 5.90 -7.74 9.28
CA CYS A 18 6.01 -7.82 10.74
C CYS A 18 5.76 -6.47 11.41
N ALA A 19 6.07 -5.36 10.73
CA ALA A 19 5.78 -4.01 11.22
C ALA A 19 4.28 -3.67 11.19
N LEU A 20 3.48 -4.24 10.26
CA LEU A 20 2.04 -3.94 10.13
C LEU A 20 1.24 -4.18 11.39
N ARG A 21 1.67 -5.12 12.24
CA ARG A 21 1.07 -5.36 13.56
C ARG A 21 0.87 -4.05 14.36
N LYS A 22 1.84 -3.14 14.31
CA LYS A 22 1.75 -1.83 14.99
C LYS A 22 0.90 -0.84 14.20
N GLU A 23 0.91 -0.94 12.89
CA GLU A 23 0.20 -0.03 11.98
C GLU A 23 -1.32 -0.25 12.00
N PHE A 24 -1.82 -1.44 12.37
CA PHE A 24 -3.26 -1.65 12.57
C PHE A 24 -3.83 -0.80 13.69
N GLY A 25 -3.09 -0.60 14.80
CA GLY A 25 -3.51 0.31 15.86
C GLY A 25 -3.60 1.77 15.37
N MET A 26 -2.70 2.17 14.47
CA MET A 26 -2.76 3.50 13.85
C MET A 26 -3.95 3.65 12.90
N TYR A 27 -4.30 2.61 12.15
CA TYR A 27 -5.50 2.61 11.31
C TYR A 27 -6.75 2.75 12.16
N ASP A 28 -6.90 1.91 13.18
CA ASP A 28 -8.05 1.99 14.10
C ASP A 28 -8.16 3.37 14.75
N TYR A 29 -7.03 3.95 15.19
CA TYR A 29 -6.99 5.32 15.68
C TYR A 29 -7.49 6.34 14.62
N CYS A 30 -7.05 6.22 13.36
CA CYS A 30 -7.47 7.14 12.31
C CYS A 30 -8.96 6.99 11.97
N LEU A 31 -9.50 5.77 11.98
CA LEU A 31 -10.93 5.52 11.76
C LEU A 31 -11.81 6.17 12.83
N ASN A 32 -11.35 6.21 14.08
CA ASN A 32 -12.17 6.67 15.21
C ASN A 32 -11.91 8.13 15.61
N LYS A 33 -10.66 8.61 15.50
CA LYS A 33 -10.21 9.88 16.10
C LYS A 33 -9.59 10.85 15.09
N ASN A 34 -9.03 10.36 13.99
CA ASN A 34 -8.35 11.20 12.99
C ASN A 34 -8.81 10.89 11.56
N ILE A 35 -10.12 11.02 11.34
CA ILE A 35 -10.78 10.67 10.08
C ILE A 35 -10.39 11.57 8.90
N LYS A 36 -9.71 12.69 9.17
CA LYS A 36 -9.25 13.67 8.16
C LYS A 36 -7.77 13.51 7.80
N ASN A 37 -7.15 12.38 8.16
CA ASN A 37 -5.75 12.12 7.83
C ASN A 37 -5.57 11.96 6.32
N LYS A 38 -5.04 13.01 5.68
CA LYS A 38 -4.86 13.10 4.22
C LYS A 38 -4.03 11.96 3.63
N ALA A 39 -3.11 11.39 4.39
CA ALA A 39 -2.24 10.31 3.92
C ALA A 39 -2.92 8.94 3.98
N MET A 40 -3.85 8.76 4.91
CA MET A 40 -4.63 7.54 5.10
C MET A 40 -5.99 7.57 4.41
N GLN A 41 -6.41 8.74 3.91
CA GLN A 41 -7.75 8.98 3.38
C GLN A 41 -8.23 7.88 2.40
N PRO A 42 -7.42 7.41 1.42
CA PRO A 42 -7.88 6.37 0.51
C PRO A 42 -8.27 5.05 1.20
N PHE A 43 -7.65 4.74 2.34
CA PHE A 43 -8.03 3.59 3.16
C PHE A 43 -9.22 3.92 4.05
N LEU A 44 -9.22 5.10 4.69
CA LEU A 44 -10.32 5.55 5.55
C LEU A 44 -11.66 5.61 4.80
N ASP A 45 -11.65 5.95 3.51
CA ASP A 45 -12.83 5.96 2.65
C ASP A 45 -13.43 4.55 2.46
N LEU A 46 -12.63 3.48 2.60
CA LEU A 46 -13.08 2.08 2.60
C LEU A 46 -13.51 1.59 3.99
N GLY A 47 -13.26 2.39 5.02
CA GLY A 47 -13.79 2.23 6.36
C GLY A 47 -13.40 0.94 7.08
N ARG A 48 -14.25 0.56 8.05
CA ARG A 48 -14.05 -0.61 8.90
C ARG A 48 -14.01 -1.92 8.11
N ASN A 49 -14.73 -1.99 6.99
CA ASN A 49 -14.76 -3.18 6.13
C ASN A 49 -13.35 -3.53 5.63
N TYR A 50 -12.65 -2.55 5.05
CA TYR A 50 -11.28 -2.75 4.59
C TYR A 50 -10.31 -3.03 5.75
N PHE A 51 -10.49 -2.37 6.90
CA PHE A 51 -9.67 -2.66 8.09
C PHE A 51 -9.76 -4.15 8.49
N ASN A 52 -10.98 -4.69 8.60
CA ASN A 52 -11.20 -6.10 8.93
C ASN A 52 -10.60 -7.03 7.87
N LEU A 53 -10.86 -6.75 6.59
CA LEU A 53 -10.28 -7.50 5.47
C LEU A 53 -8.74 -7.49 5.54
N SER A 54 -8.13 -6.33 5.80
CA SER A 54 -6.68 -6.17 5.85
C SER A 54 -6.04 -6.96 7.00
N ILE A 55 -6.66 -6.99 8.19
CA ILE A 55 -6.17 -7.84 9.29
C ILE A 55 -6.26 -9.31 8.91
N ASN A 56 -7.38 -9.75 8.35
CA ASN A 56 -7.56 -11.15 7.96
C ASN A 56 -6.52 -11.58 6.92
N LYS A 57 -6.35 -10.80 5.84
CA LYS A 57 -5.35 -11.05 4.80
C LYS A 57 -3.92 -11.05 5.35
N TRP A 58 -3.62 -10.17 6.30
CA TRP A 58 -2.31 -10.15 6.96
C TRP A 58 -2.07 -11.40 7.80
N VAL A 59 -3.05 -11.84 8.60
CA VAL A 59 -2.92 -13.07 9.41
C VAL A 59 -2.68 -14.29 8.50
N LEU A 60 -3.42 -14.39 7.39
CA LEU A 60 -3.22 -15.47 6.41
C LEU A 60 -1.79 -15.46 5.84
N GLU A 61 -1.29 -14.30 5.42
CA GLU A 61 0.07 -14.18 4.88
C GLU A 61 1.14 -14.50 5.93
N MET A 62 0.96 -14.01 7.16
CA MET A 62 1.90 -14.27 8.26
C MET A 62 1.98 -15.77 8.56
N HIS A 63 0.85 -16.48 8.62
CA HIS A 63 0.85 -17.93 8.80
C HIS A 63 1.49 -18.66 7.61
N GLN A 64 1.20 -18.23 6.37
CA GLN A 64 1.80 -18.81 5.17
C GLN A 64 3.33 -18.71 5.17
N ARG A 65 3.88 -17.63 5.76
CA ARG A 65 5.32 -17.40 5.90
C ARG A 65 5.92 -17.89 7.21
N ILE A 66 5.13 -18.60 8.04
CA ILE A 66 5.57 -19.15 9.33
C ILE A 66 6.03 -18.02 10.29
N HIS A 67 5.42 -16.84 10.18
CA HIS A 67 5.64 -15.73 11.09
C HIS A 67 4.66 -15.75 12.26
N TYR A 68 5.09 -15.20 13.39
CA TYR A 68 4.27 -15.09 14.58
C TYR A 68 3.10 -14.11 14.41
N VAL A 69 1.90 -14.59 14.77
CA VAL A 69 0.69 -13.78 14.96
C VAL A 69 0.29 -13.91 16.43
N ASN A 70 0.02 -12.78 17.09
CA ASN A 70 -0.41 -12.85 18.49
C ASN A 70 -1.89 -13.24 18.61
N SER A 71 -2.27 -13.73 19.80
CA SER A 71 -3.63 -14.19 20.08
C SER A 71 -4.69 -13.12 19.82
N PHE A 72 -4.38 -11.84 20.06
CA PHE A 72 -5.31 -10.75 19.79
C PHE A 72 -5.66 -10.62 18.31
N HIS A 73 -4.66 -10.53 17.42
CA HIS A 73 -4.94 -10.35 15.98
C HIS A 73 -5.54 -11.61 15.36
N ASP A 74 -5.10 -12.80 15.79
CA ASP A 74 -5.68 -14.07 15.35
C ASP A 74 -7.16 -14.19 15.78
N PHE A 75 -7.47 -13.88 17.04
CA PHE A 75 -8.84 -13.80 17.51
C PHE A 75 -9.64 -12.75 16.73
N TYR A 76 -9.10 -11.55 16.53
CA TYR A 76 -9.77 -10.49 15.79
C TYR A 76 -10.14 -10.95 14.37
N ALA A 77 -9.19 -11.55 13.64
CA ALA A 77 -9.37 -12.02 12.27
C ALA A 77 -10.46 -13.09 12.13
N LYS A 78 -10.68 -13.90 13.18
CA LYS A 78 -11.70 -14.97 13.23
C LYS A 78 -13.10 -14.47 13.58
N ASN A 79 -13.21 -13.31 14.23
CA ASN A 79 -14.47 -12.83 14.81
C ASN A 79 -15.08 -11.63 14.07
N HIS A 80 -14.49 -11.19 12.95
CA HIS A 80 -14.98 -10.05 12.19
C HIS A 80 -15.28 -10.44 10.74
N ASN A 81 -16.49 -10.09 10.31
CA ASN A 81 -16.91 -10.23 8.92
C ASN A 81 -16.41 -9.04 8.10
N TYR A 82 -16.26 -9.29 6.80
CA TYR A 82 -15.90 -8.31 5.79
C TYR A 82 -16.42 -8.76 4.43
N THR A 83 -16.64 -7.81 3.54
CA THR A 83 -16.80 -8.05 2.11
C THR A 83 -15.46 -7.82 1.41
N ILE A 84 -15.22 -8.56 0.33
CA ILE A 84 -14.04 -8.32 -0.50
C ILE A 84 -14.19 -6.95 -1.15
N VAL A 85 -13.16 -6.12 -0.99
CA VAL A 85 -13.06 -4.79 -1.57
C VAL A 85 -11.61 -4.54 -1.94
N ASN A 86 -11.37 -3.97 -3.12
CA ASN A 86 -10.01 -3.71 -3.60
C ASN A 86 -9.56 -2.29 -3.25
N THR A 87 -8.28 -2.16 -2.99
CA THR A 87 -7.56 -0.89 -2.92
C THR A 87 -7.53 -0.26 -4.31
N ASN A 88 -7.70 1.05 -4.40
CA ASN A 88 -7.53 1.78 -5.66
C ASN A 88 -6.13 1.52 -6.27
N PHE A 89 -6.07 1.16 -7.55
CA PHE A 89 -4.82 0.86 -8.25
C PHE A 89 -3.74 1.94 -8.09
N LEU A 90 -4.12 3.23 -8.10
CA LEU A 90 -3.17 4.34 -7.97
C LEU A 90 -2.52 4.40 -6.59
N VAL A 91 -3.20 3.89 -5.56
CA VAL A 91 -2.65 3.75 -4.21
C VAL A 91 -1.66 2.58 -4.16
N ILE A 92 -1.95 1.48 -4.87
CA ILE A 92 -1.03 0.35 -5.01
C ILE A 92 0.24 0.81 -5.75
N LEU A 93 0.08 1.48 -6.90
CA LEU A 93 1.18 2.06 -7.68
C LEU A 93 2.05 2.99 -6.84
N GLU A 94 1.45 3.93 -6.11
CA GLU A 94 2.24 4.82 -5.27
C GLU A 94 2.93 4.08 -4.11
N CYS A 95 2.32 3.03 -3.54
CA CYS A 95 2.99 2.21 -2.53
C CYS A 95 4.26 1.51 -3.10
N CYS A 96 4.16 0.95 -4.30
CA CYS A 96 5.29 0.35 -5.02
C CYS A 96 6.40 1.36 -5.29
N LEU A 97 6.06 2.56 -5.79
CA LEU A 97 7.02 3.63 -6.03
C LEU A 97 7.74 4.06 -4.75
N GLN A 98 6.99 4.23 -3.65
CA GLN A 98 7.57 4.60 -2.37
C GLN A 98 8.53 3.52 -1.85
N TRP A 99 8.18 2.25 -2.01
CA TRP A 99 9.03 1.14 -1.59
C TRP A 99 10.31 1.03 -2.42
N GLU A 100 10.22 1.23 -3.72
CA GLU A 100 11.40 1.30 -4.58
C GLU A 100 12.33 2.45 -4.20
N LEU A 101 11.78 3.66 -3.99
CA LEU A 101 12.56 4.82 -3.54
C LEU A 101 13.25 4.58 -2.19
N LYS A 102 12.60 3.83 -1.29
CA LYS A 102 13.15 3.43 0.01
C LYS A 102 14.05 2.19 -0.06
N ARG A 103 14.30 1.64 -1.26
CA ARG A 103 15.12 0.46 -1.51
C ARG A 103 14.62 -0.81 -0.79
N PHE A 104 13.32 -0.89 -0.49
CA PHE A 104 12.72 -2.13 -0.04
C PHE A 104 12.66 -3.11 -1.21
N MET A 105 13.17 -4.33 -1.02
CA MET A 105 13.05 -5.39 -2.01
C MET A 105 11.80 -6.25 -1.74
N PRO A 106 11.13 -6.76 -2.77
CA PRO A 106 10.04 -7.73 -2.59
C PRO A 106 10.51 -9.02 -1.91
N HIS A 107 9.64 -9.69 -1.16
CA HIS A 107 9.99 -10.83 -0.29
C HIS A 107 10.61 -12.03 -1.01
N ASN A 108 10.06 -12.46 -2.15
CA ASN A 108 10.36 -13.81 -2.65
C ASN A 108 10.73 -13.92 -4.14
N LYS A 109 11.07 -12.84 -4.84
CA LYS A 109 11.38 -12.95 -6.28
C LYS A 109 12.42 -11.93 -6.74
N ASN A 110 13.22 -12.33 -7.75
CA ASN A 110 14.01 -11.44 -8.62
C ASN A 110 13.10 -10.58 -9.52
N ILE A 111 12.08 -9.97 -8.94
CA ILE A 111 11.04 -9.21 -9.62
C ILE A 111 11.04 -7.81 -9.02
N SER A 112 10.97 -6.80 -9.90
CA SER A 112 10.91 -5.41 -9.49
C SER A 112 9.49 -5.00 -9.08
N TRP A 113 9.37 -3.91 -8.31
CA TRP A 113 8.09 -3.29 -8.02
C TRP A 113 7.31 -2.89 -9.29
N TYR A 114 8.03 -2.53 -10.35
CA TYR A 114 7.45 -2.29 -11.68
C TYR A 114 6.73 -3.53 -12.25
N ILE A 115 7.34 -4.72 -12.18
CA ILE A 115 6.70 -5.94 -12.68
C ILE A 115 5.51 -6.32 -11.79
N ILE A 116 5.63 -6.14 -10.46
CA ILE A 116 4.52 -6.38 -9.53
C ILE A 116 3.34 -5.49 -9.86
N ILE A 117 3.55 -4.18 -10.07
CA ILE A 117 2.44 -3.27 -10.40
C ILE A 117 1.79 -3.60 -11.75
N LYS A 118 2.58 -4.01 -12.74
CA LYS A 118 2.08 -4.47 -14.05
C LYS A 118 1.18 -5.69 -13.93
N SER A 119 1.46 -6.60 -12.99
CA SER A 119 0.63 -7.78 -12.78
C SER A 119 -0.80 -7.46 -12.30
N PHE A 120 -1.00 -6.36 -11.57
CA PHE A 120 -2.34 -5.94 -11.16
C PHE A 120 -3.17 -5.38 -12.33
N LEU A 121 -2.53 -4.75 -13.32
CA LEU A 121 -3.21 -4.25 -14.52
C LEU A 121 -3.70 -5.38 -15.43
N SER A 122 -2.94 -6.49 -15.49
CA SER A 122 -3.35 -7.66 -16.28
C SER A 122 -4.52 -8.42 -15.67
N VAL A 123 -4.70 -8.36 -14.34
CA VAL A 123 -5.79 -9.06 -13.63
C VAL A 123 -7.11 -8.31 -13.77
N ASP A 124 -7.07 -6.97 -13.80
CA ASP A 124 -8.27 -6.12 -13.86
C ASP A 124 -8.80 -5.89 -15.29
N ASN A 125 -8.30 -6.61 -16.31
CA ASN A 125 -8.61 -6.41 -17.74
C ASN A 125 -8.39 -4.94 -18.20
N GLN A 126 -7.49 -4.22 -17.54
CA GLN A 126 -7.18 -2.82 -17.83
C GLN A 126 -6.12 -2.72 -18.94
N ASN A 127 -6.35 -3.37 -20.08
CA ASN A 127 -5.37 -3.49 -21.17
C ASN A 127 -4.85 -2.11 -21.65
N ASN A 128 -5.72 -1.10 -21.69
CA ASN A 128 -5.32 0.25 -22.07
C ASN A 128 -4.31 0.87 -21.08
N LEU A 129 -4.48 0.65 -19.78
CA LEU A 129 -3.54 1.15 -18.76
C LEU A 129 -2.26 0.34 -18.71
N TYR A 130 -2.33 -0.95 -19.06
CA TYR A 130 -1.17 -1.81 -19.13
C TYR A 130 -0.14 -1.20 -20.08
N ASP A 131 -0.54 -0.81 -21.28
CA ASP A 131 0.38 -0.22 -22.27
C ASP A 131 0.86 1.18 -21.88
N LEU A 132 0.01 1.96 -21.20
CA LEU A 132 0.35 3.31 -20.73
C LEU A 132 1.36 3.31 -19.58
N LEU A 133 1.31 2.32 -18.68
CA LEU A 133 2.32 2.16 -17.63
C LEU A 133 3.57 1.47 -18.17
N SER A 134 4.27 2.14 -19.08
CA SER A 134 5.60 1.75 -19.54
C SER A 134 6.64 1.93 -18.43
N LEU A 135 7.84 1.36 -18.61
CA LEU A 135 8.94 1.56 -17.66
C LEU A 135 9.31 3.05 -17.57
N ASP A 136 9.32 3.78 -18.69
CA ASP A 136 9.59 5.21 -18.73
C ASP A 136 8.54 6.00 -17.97
N MET A 137 7.25 5.67 -18.15
CA MET A 137 6.17 6.29 -17.38
C MET A 137 6.32 6.00 -15.89
N TYR A 138 6.63 4.76 -15.53
CA TYR A 138 6.88 4.39 -14.13
C TYR A 138 8.04 5.19 -13.52
N GLN A 139 9.16 5.35 -14.25
CA GLN A 139 10.29 6.19 -13.81
C GLN A 139 9.90 7.67 -13.71
N TYR A 140 9.12 8.19 -14.65
CA TYR A 140 8.60 9.55 -14.62
C TYR A 140 7.76 9.82 -13.37
N LEU A 141 6.81 8.94 -13.06
CA LEU A 141 5.99 9.02 -11.84
C LEU A 141 6.85 8.91 -10.58
N LYS A 142 7.87 8.05 -10.59
CA LYS A 142 8.81 7.88 -9.47
C LYS A 142 9.61 9.16 -9.19
N ASN A 143 10.15 9.78 -10.24
CA ASN A 143 10.94 11.01 -10.14
C ASN A 143 10.06 12.15 -9.62
N TRP A 144 8.88 12.33 -10.19
CA TRP A 144 7.92 13.33 -9.70
C TRP A 144 7.58 13.12 -8.22
N TYR A 145 7.33 11.86 -7.81
CA TYR A 145 7.05 11.55 -6.41
C TYR A 145 8.23 11.90 -5.51
N CYS A 146 9.46 11.60 -5.94
CA CYS A 146 10.68 11.95 -5.23
C CYS A 146 10.79 13.48 -5.04
N ASP A 147 10.66 14.25 -6.11
CA ASP A 147 10.84 15.70 -6.10
C ASP A 147 9.80 16.42 -5.24
N ASN A 148 8.56 15.92 -5.23
CA ASN A 148 7.45 16.57 -4.53
C ASN A 148 7.31 16.17 -3.07
N PHE A 149 7.79 14.99 -2.68
CA PHE A 149 7.50 14.43 -1.36
C PHE A 149 8.75 13.97 -0.59
N MET A 150 9.84 13.60 -1.26
CA MET A 150 11.07 13.10 -0.61
C MET A 150 12.17 14.18 -0.53
N PHE A 151 12.18 15.16 -1.45
CA PHE A 151 13.29 16.11 -1.63
C PHE A 151 13.52 17.07 -0.45
N SER A 152 12.57 17.22 0.49
CA SER A 152 12.69 18.13 1.63
C SER A 152 13.32 17.54 2.90
N ASN A 153 13.85 16.31 2.88
CA ASN A 153 14.43 15.69 4.08
C ASN A 153 15.88 15.23 3.87
N LYS A 154 16.85 15.80 4.63
CA LYS A 154 18.28 15.43 4.59
C LYS A 154 18.55 13.93 4.83
N GLN A 155 17.57 13.19 5.37
CA GLN A 155 17.65 11.75 5.65
C GLN A 155 16.85 10.87 4.67
N GLY A 156 16.20 11.44 3.65
CA GLY A 156 15.38 10.65 2.70
C GLY A 156 14.14 9.98 3.31
N ASN A 157 13.74 10.34 4.53
CA ASN A 157 12.63 9.72 5.25
C ASN A 157 11.36 10.55 5.16
N LEU A 158 10.37 10.09 4.39
CA LEU A 158 9.05 10.74 4.37
C LEU A 158 8.31 10.52 5.71
N LYS A 159 7.80 11.59 6.34
CA LYS A 159 6.78 11.45 7.39
C LYS A 159 5.41 11.35 6.70
N PRO A 160 4.69 10.21 6.79
CA PRO A 160 3.45 9.97 6.06
C PRO A 160 2.40 11.08 6.23
N LYS A 161 2.34 11.70 7.41
CA LYS A 161 1.35 12.75 7.74
C LYS A 161 1.33 13.98 6.81
N ASN A 162 2.43 14.25 6.09
CA ASN A 162 2.52 15.39 5.18
C ASN A 162 2.18 15.02 3.71
N LEU A 163 2.01 13.73 3.42
CA LEU A 163 1.63 13.24 2.11
C LEU A 163 0.14 13.53 1.86
N ASP A 164 -0.14 14.29 0.81
CA ASP A 164 -1.51 14.54 0.36
C ASP A 164 -1.86 13.53 -0.74
N MET A 165 -2.48 12.41 -0.36
CA MET A 165 -2.81 11.34 -1.30
C MET A 165 -3.79 11.78 -2.40
N LYS A 166 -4.60 12.83 -2.16
CA LYS A 166 -5.47 13.37 -3.20
C LYS A 166 -4.66 14.00 -4.33
N LYS A 167 -3.56 14.70 -4.01
CA LYS A 167 -2.66 15.29 -5.01
C LYS A 167 -1.92 14.23 -5.80
N VAL A 168 -1.40 13.20 -5.10
CA VAL A 168 -0.76 12.03 -5.74
C VAL A 168 -1.71 11.38 -6.73
N ILE A 169 -2.90 10.99 -6.26
CA ILE A 169 -3.89 10.30 -7.08
C ILE A 169 -4.29 11.18 -8.28
N LEU A 170 -4.51 12.48 -8.07
CA LEU A 170 -4.85 13.39 -9.17
C LEU A 170 -3.73 13.49 -10.21
N PHE A 171 -2.48 13.56 -9.77
CA PHE A 171 -1.33 13.59 -10.68
C PHE A 171 -1.22 12.28 -11.47
N PHE A 172 -1.33 11.12 -10.82
CA PHE A 172 -1.27 9.85 -11.53
C PHE A 172 -2.43 9.67 -12.50
N LYS A 173 -3.65 10.10 -12.11
CA LYS A 173 -4.80 10.09 -13.01
C LYS A 173 -4.51 10.85 -14.30
N LYS A 174 -4.07 12.10 -14.20
CA LYS A 174 -3.80 12.97 -15.36
C LYS A 174 -2.74 12.42 -16.34
N ASN A 175 -1.85 11.56 -15.89
CA ASN A 175 -0.76 11.03 -16.71
C ASN A 175 -1.01 9.59 -17.20
N LEU A 176 -2.00 8.90 -16.63
CA LEU A 176 -2.34 7.51 -16.98
C LEU A 176 -3.75 7.37 -17.59
N PHE A 177 -4.62 8.38 -17.47
CA PHE A 177 -6.01 8.39 -17.95
C PHE A 177 -6.31 9.74 -18.63
#